data_AF-A0A3Q9G9H2-F1
#
_entry.id   AF-A0A3Q9G9H2-F1
#
_cell.length_a   1.000
_cell.length_b   1.000
_cell.length_c   1.000
_cell.angle_alpha   90.00
_cell.angle_beta   90.00
_cell.angle_gamma   90.00
#
_symmetry.space_group_name_H-M   'P 1'
#
loop_
_entity.id
_entity.type
_entity.pdbx_description
1 polymer ?
#
loop_
_entity_poly.entity_id
_entity_poly.type
_entity_poly.pdbx_seq_one_letter_code
_entity_poly.pdbx_strand_id
1 'polypeptide(L)'
;MRTLQILGFISAVAGILLTYVFLAPIESDTSASAAGGSGIGLMFIVFPILCFSALALIPSSIALLNTKIRVNNYFSGKFWHCLWGLNSIISISYLFVIIYFCYLFLVQSTSN
;
A
#
# COMPACT_ATOMS: atom_id res chain seq x y z
N MET A 1 -15.91 -6.11 -6.68
CA MET A 1 -15.36 -5.12 -5.72
C MET A 1 -14.98 -5.69 -4.36
N ARG A 2 -15.81 -6.52 -3.73
CA ARG A 2 -15.52 -7.14 -2.42
C ARG A 2 -14.17 -7.89 -2.37
N THR A 3 -13.90 -8.73 -3.38
CA THR A 3 -12.65 -9.48 -3.49
C THR A 3 -11.42 -8.58 -3.57
N LEU A 4 -11.49 -7.48 -4.34
CA LEU A 4 -10.39 -6.52 -4.44
C LEU A 4 -10.13 -5.79 -3.12
N GLN A 5 -11.19 -5.44 -2.40
CA GLN A 5 -11.09 -4.81 -1.08
C GLN A 5 -10.46 -5.75 -0.05
N ILE A 6 -10.80 -7.05 -0.07
CA ILE A 6 -10.19 -8.04 0.82
C ILE A 6 -8.74 -8.33 0.43
N LEU A 7 -8.48 -8.64 -0.84
CA LEU A 7 -7.14 -8.97 -1.34
C LEU A 7 -6.17 -7.81 -1.15
N GLY A 8 -6.61 -6.58 -1.49
CA GLY A 8 -5.82 -5.39 -1.27
C GLY A 8 -5.53 -5.17 0.21
N PHE A 9 -6.52 -5.33 1.09
CA PHE A 9 -6.32 -5.20 2.53
C PHE A 9 -5.33 -6.24 3.09
N ILE A 10 -5.50 -7.51 2.76
CA ILE A 10 -4.60 -8.59 3.20
C ILE A 10 -3.18 -8.33 2.68
N SER A 11 -3.05 -7.91 1.42
CA SER A 11 -1.75 -7.57 0.83
C SER A 11 -1.10 -6.37 1.52
N ALA A 12 -1.89 -5.34 1.89
CA ALA A 12 -1.40 -4.20 2.67
C ALA A 12 -0.86 -4.63 4.03
N VAL A 13 -1.63 -5.45 4.77
CA VAL A 13 -1.23 -5.96 6.09
C VAL A 13 0.02 -6.83 5.97
N ALA A 14 0.04 -7.78 5.02
CA ALA A 14 1.20 -8.62 4.77
C ALA A 14 2.43 -7.80 4.39
N GLY A 15 2.28 -6.79 3.54
CA GLY A 15 3.33 -5.87 3.16
C GLY A 15 3.91 -5.15 4.38
N ILE A 16 3.08 -4.59 5.24
CA ILE A 16 3.52 -3.89 6.48
C ILE A 16 4.25 -4.84 7.43
N LEU A 17 3.74 -6.05 7.64
CA LEU A 17 4.39 -7.05 8.49
C LEU A 17 5.75 -7.46 7.92
N LEU A 18 5.85 -7.67 6.60
CA LEU A 18 7.11 -7.98 5.96
C LEU A 18 8.08 -6.80 6.01
N THR A 19 7.61 -5.56 5.84
CA THR A 19 8.41 -4.35 6.07
C THR A 19 9.05 -4.41 7.45
N TYR A 20 8.27 -4.64 8.51
CA TYR A 20 8.80 -4.77 9.87
C TYR A 20 9.83 -5.90 9.99
N VAL A 21 9.56 -7.08 9.43
CA VAL A 21 10.49 -8.22 9.47
C VAL A 21 11.83 -7.91 8.79
N PHE A 22 11.83 -7.22 7.65
CA PHE A 22 13.07 -6.86 6.95
C PHE A 22 13.82 -5.70 7.60
N LEU A 23 13.12 -4.78 8.27
CA LEU A 23 13.72 -3.61 8.93
C LEU A 23 14.17 -3.89 10.37
N ALA A 24 13.51 -4.78 11.11
CA ALA A 24 13.84 -5.06 12.51
C ALA A 24 15.31 -5.46 12.76
N PRO A 25 15.99 -6.20 11.87
CA PRO A 25 17.41 -6.54 12.04
C PRO A 25 18.41 -5.42 11.67
N ILE A 26 17.94 -4.25 11.23
CA ILE A 26 18.81 -3.14 10.81
C ILE A 26 19.06 -2.22 12.01
N GLU A 27 20.24 -2.36 12.61
CA GLU A 27 20.76 -1.53 13.70
C GLU A 27 22.01 -0.76 13.25
N SER A 28 22.53 0.14 14.09
CA SER A 28 23.70 0.97 13.78
C SER A 28 24.95 0.15 13.44
N ASP A 29 25.04 -1.06 14.00
CA ASP A 29 26.21 -1.94 13.90
C ASP A 29 25.99 -3.05 12.85
N THR A 30 24.85 -3.04 12.15
CA THR A 30 24.54 -4.02 11.11
C THR A 30 25.51 -3.89 9.94
N SER A 31 26.13 -5.01 9.55
CA SER A 31 27.07 -5.03 8.42
C SER A 31 26.41 -4.56 7.12
N ALA A 32 27.18 -3.91 6.24
CA ALA A 32 26.68 -3.43 4.94
C ALA A 32 26.05 -4.55 4.09
N SER A 33 26.57 -5.77 4.20
CA SER A 33 26.02 -6.95 3.51
C SER A 33 24.64 -7.35 4.05
N ALA A 34 24.46 -7.35 5.37
CA ALA A 34 23.17 -7.67 5.99
C ALA A 34 22.12 -6.59 5.70
N ALA A 35 22.50 -5.30 5.80
CA ALA A 35 21.63 -4.18 5.42
C ALA A 35 21.24 -4.23 3.93
N GLY A 36 22.19 -4.57 3.05
CA GLY A 36 21.94 -4.79 1.63
C GLY A 36 20.96 -5.94 1.38
N GLY A 37 21.09 -7.06 2.10
CA GLY A 37 20.15 -8.19 2.03
C GLY A 37 18.72 -7.80 2.39
N SER A 38 18.53 -7.04 3.47
CA SER A 38 17.22 -6.48 3.83
C SER A 38 16.69 -5.53 2.76
N GLY A 39 17.56 -4.68 2.18
CA GLY A 39 17.21 -3.78 1.08
C GLY A 39 16.68 -4.52 -0.16
N ILE A 40 17.30 -5.65 -0.52
CA ILE A 40 16.83 -6.52 -1.63
C ILE A 40 15.44 -7.08 -1.31
N GLY A 41 15.22 -7.57 -0.08
CA GLY A 41 13.91 -8.06 0.35
C GLY A 41 12.83 -6.99 0.28
N LEU A 42 13.13 -5.77 0.74
CA LEU A 42 12.21 -4.63 0.64
C LEU A 42 11.88 -4.29 -0.83
N MET A 43 12.87 -4.29 -1.71
CA MET A 43 12.70 -3.89 -3.11
C MET A 43 11.97 -4.93 -3.97
N PHE A 44 12.24 -6.22 -3.78
CA PHE A 44 11.73 -7.27 -4.67
C PHE A 44 10.58 -8.09 -4.09
N ILE A 45 10.32 -7.99 -2.78
CA ILE A 45 9.21 -8.71 -2.13
C ILE A 45 8.18 -7.71 -1.62
N VAL A 46 8.59 -6.80 -0.75
CA VAL A 46 7.66 -5.89 -0.07
C VAL A 46 7.06 -4.87 -1.04
N PHE A 47 7.90 -4.23 -1.85
CA PHE A 47 7.45 -3.20 -2.79
C PHE A 47 6.41 -3.73 -3.80
N PRO A 48 6.61 -4.87 -4.50
CA PRO A 48 5.58 -5.42 -5.38
C PRO A 48 4.26 -5.75 -4.68
N ILE A 49 4.31 -6.28 -3.46
CA ILE A 49 3.10 -6.58 -2.66
C ILE A 49 2.32 -5.30 -2.34
N LEU A 50 3.02 -4.24 -1.92
CA LEU A 50 2.40 -2.94 -1.64
C LEU A 50 1.90 -2.26 -2.91
N CYS A 51 2.59 -2.39 -4.04
CA CYS A 51 2.11 -1.92 -5.34
C CYS A 51 0.83 -2.64 -5.76
N PHE A 52 0.80 -3.98 -5.66
CA PHE A 52 -0.41 -4.76 -5.96
C PHE A 52 -1.58 -4.33 -5.06
N SER A 53 -1.32 -4.15 -3.77
CA SER A 53 -2.30 -3.62 -2.82
C SER A 53 -2.84 -2.25 -3.25
N ALA A 54 -1.96 -1.31 -3.60
CA ALA A 54 -2.35 0.02 -4.05
C ALA A 54 -3.20 -0.02 -5.32
N LEU A 55 -2.79 -0.82 -6.32
CA LEU A 55 -3.53 -1.02 -7.56
C LEU A 55 -4.91 -1.66 -7.34
N ALA A 56 -5.08 -2.48 -6.30
CA ALA A 56 -6.37 -3.04 -5.94
C ALA A 56 -7.23 -2.04 -5.14
N LEU A 57 -6.65 -1.37 -4.14
CA LEU A 57 -7.38 -0.55 -3.18
C LEU A 57 -7.79 0.82 -3.72
N ILE A 58 -6.91 1.52 -4.45
CA ILE A 58 -7.20 2.87 -4.94
C ILE A 58 -8.42 2.88 -5.89
N PRO A 59 -8.43 2.15 -7.02
CA PRO A 59 -9.56 2.20 -7.95
C PRO A 59 -10.83 1.59 -7.35
N SER A 60 -10.71 0.54 -6.53
CA SER A 60 -11.90 -0.07 -5.91
C SER A 60 -12.53 0.84 -4.85
N SER A 61 -11.72 1.56 -4.07
CA SER A 61 -12.21 2.52 -3.07
C SER A 61 -12.88 3.73 -3.74
N ILE A 62 -12.32 4.23 -4.85
CA ILE A 62 -12.94 5.29 -5.66
C ILE A 62 -14.27 4.80 -6.27
N ALA A 63 -14.30 3.61 -6.86
CA ALA A 63 -15.51 3.06 -7.47
C ALA A 63 -16.65 2.87 -6.45
N LEU A 64 -16.31 2.55 -5.19
CA LEU A 64 -17.28 2.38 -4.11
C LEU A 64 -17.87 3.69 -3.57
N LEU A 65 -17.36 4.86 -3.98
CA LEU A 65 -18.04 6.15 -3.73
C LEU A 65 -19.40 6.20 -4.44
N ASN A 66 -19.51 5.55 -5.60
CA ASN A 66 -20.76 5.50 -6.35
C ASN A 66 -21.75 4.49 -5.75
N THR A 67 -22.88 4.99 -5.26
CA THR A 67 -23.95 4.17 -4.68
C THR A 67 -24.45 3.07 -5.62
N LYS A 68 -24.52 3.31 -6.93
CA LYS A 68 -24.96 2.31 -7.92
C LYS A 68 -24.01 1.11 -7.96
N ILE A 69 -22.70 1.37 -7.92
CA ILE A 69 -21.65 0.33 -7.93
C ILE A 69 -21.71 -0.47 -6.63
N ARG A 70 -21.96 0.18 -5.48
CA ARG A 70 -22.13 -0.51 -4.19
C ARG A 70 -23.28 -1.50 -4.22
N VAL A 71 -24.46 -1.06 -4.65
CA VAL A 71 -25.66 -1.93 -4.72
C VAL A 71 -25.44 -3.09 -5.68
N ASN A 72 -24.91 -2.84 -6.88
CA ASN A 72 -24.64 -3.90 -7.87
C ASN A 72 -23.58 -4.92 -7.43
N ASN A 73 -22.64 -4.53 -6.55
CA ASN A 73 -21.63 -5.44 -6.02
C ASN A 73 -22.02 -6.07 -4.68
N TYR A 74 -23.30 -5.94 -4.29
CA TYR A 74 -23.81 -6.33 -2.98
C TYR A 74 -23.01 -5.70 -1.83
N PHE A 75 -22.33 -4.58 -2.03
CA PHE A 75 -21.49 -3.94 -1.01
C PHE A 75 -22.38 -3.21 0.02
N SER A 76 -23.06 -4.00 0.85
CA SER A 76 -24.03 -3.57 1.86
C SER A 76 -23.71 -4.22 3.20
N GLY A 77 -23.88 -3.46 4.29
CA GLY A 77 -23.66 -3.92 5.65
C GLY A 77 -22.47 -3.25 6.35
N LYS A 78 -22.52 -3.22 7.69
CA LYS A 78 -21.56 -2.49 8.53
C LYS A 78 -20.11 -2.95 8.33
N PHE A 79 -19.90 -4.26 8.19
CA PHE A 79 -18.57 -4.84 7.96
C PHE A 79 -17.93 -4.29 6.67
N TRP A 80 -18.65 -4.32 5.55
CA TRP A 80 -18.14 -3.86 4.27
C TRP A 80 -17.86 -2.36 4.28
N HIS A 81 -18.72 -1.55 4.89
CA HIS A 81 -18.46 -0.12 5.05
C HIS A 81 -17.25 0.17 5.94
N CYS A 82 -17.05 -0.59 7.02
CA CYS A 82 -15.88 -0.47 7.87
C CYS A 82 -14.59 -0.83 7.10
N LEU A 83 -14.59 -1.97 6.40
CA LEU A 83 -13.47 -2.39 5.56
C LEU A 83 -13.14 -1.36 4.48
N TRP A 84 -14.17 -0.83 3.81
CA TRP A 84 -13.99 0.23 2.82
C TRP A 84 -13.43 1.52 3.42
N GLY A 85 -13.86 1.90 4.62
CA GLY A 85 -13.30 3.04 5.35
C GLY A 85 -11.81 2.87 5.63
N LEU A 86 -11.41 1.72 6.18
CA LEU A 86 -10.00 1.39 6.42
C LEU A 86 -9.18 1.39 5.12
N ASN A 87 -9.69 0.73 4.08
CA ASN A 87 -9.04 0.69 2.77
C ASN A 87 -8.94 2.07 2.10
N SER A 88 -9.91 2.96 2.35
CA SER A 88 -9.85 4.34 1.87
C SER A 88 -8.73 5.13 2.56
N ILE A 89 -8.54 4.94 3.88
CA ILE A 89 -7.42 5.54 4.61
C ILE A 89 -6.08 5.05 4.05
N ILE A 90 -5.93 3.72 3.88
CA ILE A 90 -4.72 3.12 3.30
C ILE A 90 -4.47 3.65 1.88
N SER A 91 -5.52 3.79 1.07
CA SER A 91 -5.42 4.33 -0.30
C SER A 91 -4.92 5.77 -0.31
N ILE A 92 -5.39 6.61 0.62
CA ILE A 92 -4.90 7.98 0.79
C ILE A 92 -3.42 7.97 1.17
N SER A 93 -2.99 7.08 2.07
CA SER A 93 -1.58 6.93 2.42
C SER A 93 -0.73 6.55 1.20
N TYR A 94 -1.19 5.63 0.35
CA TYR A 94 -0.49 5.31 -0.90
C TYR A 94 -0.38 6.52 -1.84
N LEU A 95 -1.46 7.28 -2.03
CA LEU A 95 -1.45 8.49 -2.86
C LEU A 95 -0.47 9.53 -2.31
N PHE A 96 -0.45 9.73 -0.98
CA PHE A 96 0.49 10.64 -0.34
C PHE A 96 1.94 10.25 -0.62
N VAL A 97 2.28 8.96 -0.46
CA VAL A 97 3.63 8.45 -0.74
C VAL A 97 4.00 8.66 -2.22
N ILE A 98 3.11 8.35 -3.15
CA ILE A 98 3.34 8.56 -4.59
C ILE A 98 3.61 10.04 -4.90
N ILE A 99 2.76 10.94 -4.38
CA ILE A 99 2.92 12.40 -4.57
C ILE A 99 4.25 12.88 -3.98
N TYR A 100 4.63 12.39 -2.79
CA TYR A 100 5.88 12.74 -2.15
C TYR A 100 7.10 12.33 -3.00
N PHE A 101 7.11 11.10 -3.54
CA PHE A 101 8.17 10.67 -4.46
C PHE A 101 8.23 11.49 -5.74
N CYS A 102 7.07 11.79 -6.35
CA CYS A 102 7.01 12.68 -7.52
C CYS A 102 7.57 14.08 -7.19
N TYR A 103 7.25 14.62 -6.03
CA TYR A 103 7.79 15.91 -5.57
C TYR A 103 9.31 15.88 -5.43
N LEU A 104 9.87 14.87 -4.75
CA LEU A 104 11.32 14.72 -4.61
C LEU A 104 12.02 14.63 -5.97
N PHE A 105 11.44 13.86 -6.89
CA PHE A 105 11.98 13.73 -8.25
C PHE A 105 11.98 15.06 -9.01
N LEU A 106 10.90 15.83 -8.92
CA LEU A 106 10.81 17.15 -9.54
C LEU A 106 11.83 18.13 -8.92
N VAL A 107 11.92 18.19 -7.59
CA VAL A 107 12.88 19.05 -6.89
C VAL A 107 14.32 18.70 -7.31
N GLN A 108 14.66 17.41 -7.31
CA GLN A 108 15.98 16.96 -7.73
C GLN A 108 16.28 17.27 -9.20
N SER A 109 15.29 17.12 -10.08
CA SER A 109 15.42 17.46 -11.50
C SER A 109 15.54 18.97 -11.76
N THR A 110 15.09 19.82 -10.84
CA THR A 110 15.19 21.29 -10.98
C THR A 110 16.48 21.83 -10.33
N SER A 111 17.12 21.04 -9.45
CA SER A 111 18.38 21.40 -8.78
C SER A 111 19.64 20.97 -9.57
N ASN A 112 19.49 20.15 -10.60
CA ASN A 112 20.54 19.79 -11.56
C ASN A 112 20.41 20.64 -12.83
#